data_AF-A0A972XFN8-F1
#
_entry.id   AF-A0A972XFN8-F1
#
_cell.length_a   1.000
_cell.length_b   1.000
_cell.length_c   1.000
_cell.angle_alpha   90.00
_cell.angle_beta   90.00
_cell.angle_gamma   90.00
#
_symmetry.space_group_name_H-M   'P 1'
#
loop_
_entity.id
_entity.type
_entity.pdbx_description
1 polymer ?
#
loop_
_entity_poly.entity_id
_entity_poly.type
_entity_poly.pdbx_seq_one_letter_code
_entity_poly.pdbx_strand_id
1 'polypeptide(L)'
;MTEKAWIIDTEPSKRFPVFTRLNAADVMPEPITPLGASMCWKPMVLPGWASGYVQDACFTADEMVEESAVAGFLYGYLYINQSSVRVLGIRKGMT
;
A
#
# COMPACT_ATOMS: atom_id res chain seq x y z
N MET A 1 15.30 3.39 12.44
CA MET A 1 14.97 4.33 11.36
C MET A 1 15.65 3.77 10.14
N THR A 2 14.92 3.10 9.26
CA THR A 2 15.50 2.55 8.05
C THR A 2 15.71 3.75 7.13
N GLU A 3 16.97 4.05 6.76
CA GLU A 3 17.23 5.05 5.72
C GLU A 3 16.38 4.70 4.50
N LYS A 4 15.60 5.66 4.00
CA LYS A 4 14.87 5.49 2.74
C LYS A 4 15.90 5.23 1.66
N ALA A 5 15.94 3.98 1.16
CA ALA A 5 16.95 3.56 0.20
C ALA A 5 16.74 4.25 -1.16
N TRP A 6 15.50 4.64 -1.49
CA TRP A 6 15.15 5.33 -2.72
C TRP A 6 14.26 6.56 -2.48
N ILE A 7 14.38 7.57 -3.35
CA ILE A 7 13.73 8.90 -3.19
C ILE A 7 12.20 8.86 -3.06
N ILE A 8 11.59 7.79 -3.56
CA ILE A 8 10.14 7.61 -3.57
C ILE A 8 9.63 6.59 -2.56
N ASP A 9 10.52 6.02 -1.75
CA ASP A 9 10.13 4.98 -0.80
C ASP A 9 9.13 5.53 0.22
N THR A 10 8.09 4.74 0.43
CA THR A 10 7.10 4.93 1.49
C THR A 10 7.63 4.32 2.79
N GLU A 11 7.29 4.90 3.93
CA GLU A 11 7.61 4.27 5.22
C GLU A 11 6.80 2.97 5.35
N PRO A 12 7.42 1.81 5.64
CA PRO A 12 6.68 0.57 5.82
C PRO A 12 5.68 0.64 6.97
N SER A 13 4.51 0.06 6.75
CA SER A 13 3.43 0.03 7.74
C SER A 13 3.84 -0.77 8.97
N LYS A 14 3.62 -0.21 10.17
CA LYS A 14 3.88 -0.89 11.44
C LYS A 14 2.69 -1.75 11.85
N ARG A 15 1.48 -1.30 11.53
CA ARG A 15 0.23 -2.04 11.80
C ARG A 15 0.09 -3.26 10.88
N PHE A 16 0.49 -3.12 9.62
CA PHE A 16 0.33 -4.11 8.57
C PHE A 16 1.72 -4.43 7.95
N PRO A 17 2.53 -5.28 8.59
CA PRO A 17 3.96 -5.36 8.32
C PRO A 17 4.36 -6.24 7.11
N VAL A 18 3.43 -7.00 6.53
CA VAL A 18 3.76 -7.95 5.45
C VAL A 18 3.39 -7.37 4.09
N PHE A 19 4.39 -7.26 3.22
CA PHE A 19 4.28 -6.76 1.85
C PHE A 19 4.65 -7.84 0.85
N THR A 20 4.03 -7.84 -0.34
CA THR A 20 4.40 -8.73 -1.44
C THR A 20 4.35 -8.00 -2.78
N ARG A 21 5.04 -8.56 -3.76
CA ARG A 21 4.92 -8.14 -5.15
C ARG A 21 4.00 -9.01 -6.01
N LEU A 22 3.56 -10.20 -5.57
CA LEU A 22 2.72 -11.16 -6.32
C LEU A 22 2.13 -10.61 -7.64
N ASN A 23 0.90 -10.09 -7.62
CA ASN A 23 0.26 -9.52 -8.80
C ASN A 23 0.71 -8.08 -9.12
N ALA A 24 1.29 -7.37 -8.16
CA ALA A 24 1.85 -6.03 -8.40
C ALA A 24 3.02 -6.07 -9.38
N ALA A 25 3.76 -7.17 -9.46
CA ALA A 25 4.81 -7.38 -10.45
C ALA A 25 4.24 -7.54 -11.87
N ASP A 26 3.02 -8.05 -12.02
CA ASP A 26 2.35 -8.13 -13.32
C ASP A 26 1.75 -6.78 -13.75
N VAL A 27 1.24 -6.00 -12.79
CA VAL A 27 0.63 -4.69 -13.03
C VAL A 27 1.67 -3.58 -13.22
N MET A 28 2.74 -3.63 -12.44
CA MET A 28 3.83 -2.66 -12.44
C MET A 28 5.16 -3.41 -12.28
N PRO A 29 5.65 -4.03 -13.37
CA PRO A 29 6.88 -4.83 -13.34
C PRO A 29 8.10 -3.97 -13.04
N GLU A 30 8.18 -2.81 -13.69
CA GLU A 30 9.29 -1.86 -13.62
C GLU A 30 9.16 -0.88 -12.44
N PRO A 31 10.28 -0.33 -11.95
CA PRO A 31 10.24 0.74 -10.96
C PRO A 31 9.41 1.93 -11.43
N ILE A 32 8.62 2.51 -10.54
CA ILE A 32 7.88 3.73 -10.87
C ILE A 32 8.83 4.93 -10.96
N THR A 33 8.50 5.88 -11.84
CA THR A 33 9.23 7.14 -11.92
C THR A 33 8.99 8.02 -10.69
N PRO A 34 9.97 8.84 -10.27
CA PRO A 34 9.76 9.73 -9.12
C PRO A 34 8.59 10.69 -9.28
N LEU A 35 8.36 11.17 -10.51
CA LEU A 35 7.23 12.02 -10.85
C LEU A 35 5.89 11.28 -10.70
N GLY A 36 5.81 10.04 -11.20
CA GLY A 36 4.60 9.22 -11.09
C GLY A 36 4.23 8.92 -9.63
N ALA A 37 5.24 8.63 -8.79
CA ALA A 37 4.99 8.41 -7.38
C ALA A 37 4.52 9.70 -6.67
N SER A 38 5.19 10.82 -6.93
CA SER A 38 4.98 12.08 -6.19
C SER A 38 3.71 12.82 -6.60
N MET A 39 3.26 12.68 -7.86
CA MET A 39 2.10 13.42 -8.38
C MET A 39 0.82 12.58 -8.46
N CYS A 40 0.94 11.26 -8.59
CA CYS A 40 -0.23 10.40 -8.78
C CYS A 40 -0.38 9.40 -7.63
N TRP A 41 0.59 8.51 -7.44
CA TRP A 41 0.34 7.37 -6.57
C TRP A 41 0.23 7.74 -5.08
N LYS A 42 1.22 8.44 -4.55
CA LYS A 42 1.27 8.79 -3.12
C LYS A 42 0.15 9.76 -2.71
N PRO A 43 -0.13 10.87 -3.44
CA PRO A 43 -1.18 11.80 -3.04
C PRO A 43 -2.60 11.36 -3.44
N MET A 44 -2.77 10.52 -4.46
CA MET A 44 -4.11 10.20 -5.00
C MET A 44 -4.46 8.71 -4.88
N VAL A 45 -3.64 7.80 -5.44
CA VAL A 45 -4.00 6.38 -5.55
C VAL A 45 -4.00 5.68 -4.19
N LEU A 46 -2.94 5.84 -3.38
CA LEU A 46 -2.86 5.18 -2.07
C LEU A 46 -3.97 5.68 -1.12
N PRO A 47 -4.22 7.00 -0.97
CA PRO A 47 -5.31 7.50 -0.14
C PRO A 47 -6.69 7.11 -0.67
N GLY A 48 -6.89 7.10 -1.99
CA GLY A 48 -8.14 6.68 -2.62
C GLY A 48 -8.46 5.21 -2.34
N TRP A 49 -7.45 4.34 -2.45
CA TRP A 49 -7.60 2.91 -2.12
C TRP A 49 -7.90 2.72 -0.62
N ALA A 50 -7.14 3.37 0.27
CA ALA A 50 -7.41 3.38 1.71
C ALA A 50 -8.85 3.83 2.03
N SER A 51 -9.31 4.92 1.40
CA SER A 51 -10.70 5.40 1.53
C SER A 51 -11.71 4.37 1.03
N GLY A 52 -11.42 3.65 -0.06
CA GLY A 52 -12.29 2.58 -0.57
C GLY A 52 -12.47 1.46 0.46
N TYR A 53 -11.40 1.05 1.14
CA TYR A 53 -11.46 0.05 2.22
C TYR A 53 -12.30 0.51 3.42
N VAL A 54 -12.28 1.82 3.73
CA VAL A 54 -13.13 2.39 4.78
C VAL A 54 -14.60 2.44 4.34
N GLN A 55 -14.87 2.87 3.10
CA GLN A 55 -16.23 2.93 2.55
C GLN A 55 -16.87 1.54 2.42
N ASP A 56 -16.07 0.53 2.12
CA ASP A 56 -16.49 -0.87 2.06
C ASP A 56 -16.73 -1.51 3.44
N ALA A 57 -16.72 -0.69 4.51
CA ALA A 57 -16.92 -1.03 5.92
C ALA A 57 -15.99 -2.15 6.43
N CYS A 58 -14.87 -2.37 5.74
CA CYS A 58 -13.90 -3.40 6.10
C CYS A 58 -12.82 -2.85 7.02
N PHE A 59 -12.64 -1.54 7.12
CA PHE A 59 -11.65 -0.90 7.99
C PHE A 59 -12.18 0.42 8.54
N THR A 60 -11.65 0.87 9.67
CA THR A 60 -11.87 2.26 10.13
C THR A 60 -10.83 3.19 9.50
N ALA A 61 -11.11 4.50 9.48
CA ALA A 61 -10.15 5.50 9.02
C ALA A 61 -8.84 5.47 9.81
N ASP A 62 -8.90 5.25 11.12
CA ASP A 62 -7.71 5.15 11.98
C ASP A 62 -6.84 3.93 11.65
N GLU A 63 -7.43 2.84 11.17
CA GLU A 63 -6.66 1.68 10.71
C GLU A 63 -5.89 1.96 9.42
N MET A 64 -6.32 2.96 8.63
CA MET A 64 -5.81 3.27 7.29
C MET A 64 -4.98 4.57 7.25
N VAL A 65 -4.56 5.09 8.42
CA VAL A 65 -3.82 6.36 8.54
C VAL A 65 -2.39 6.29 7.99
N GLU A 66 -1.77 5.11 8.00
CA GLU A 66 -0.40 4.94 7.50
C GLU A 66 -0.36 4.98 5.97
N GLU A 67 0.55 5.75 5.37
CA GLU A 67 0.69 5.92 3.91
C GLU A 67 0.72 4.58 3.17
N SER A 68 1.36 3.57 3.76
CA SER A 68 1.53 2.25 3.16
C SER A 68 0.54 1.18 3.67
N ALA A 69 -0.61 1.57 4.23
CA ALA A 69 -1.58 0.63 4.80
C ALA A 69 -2.17 -0.33 3.74
N VAL A 70 -2.31 0.13 2.50
CA VAL A 70 -2.87 -0.65 1.37
C VAL A 70 -1.80 -1.16 0.41
N ALA A 71 -0.81 -0.33 0.12
CA ALA A 71 0.34 -0.63 -0.72
C ALA A 71 1.42 0.42 -0.47
N GLY A 72 2.67 0.13 -0.85
CA GLY A 72 3.78 1.07 -0.70
C GLY A 72 4.83 0.88 -1.79
N PHE A 73 5.74 1.84 -1.89
CA PHE A 73 6.92 1.73 -2.75
C PHE A 73 8.15 1.43 -1.90
N LEU A 74 8.86 0.38 -2.29
CA LEU A 74 10.12 -0.04 -1.68
C LEU A 74 11.13 -0.31 -2.79
N TYR A 75 12.30 0.32 -2.71
CA TYR A 75 13.33 0.25 -3.76
C TYR A 75 12.78 0.62 -5.15
N GLY A 76 11.81 1.55 -5.19
CA GLY A 76 11.14 2.00 -6.41
C GLY A 76 10.08 1.07 -6.99
N TYR A 77 9.86 -0.11 -6.42
CA TYR A 77 8.83 -1.04 -6.88
C TYR A 77 7.56 -0.97 -6.03
N LEU A 78 6.41 -1.21 -6.66
CA LEU A 78 5.13 -1.35 -5.98
C LEU A 78 5.07 -2.67 -5.20
N TYR A 79 4.68 -2.58 -3.93
CA TYR A 79 4.34 -3.70 -3.07
C TYR A 79 2.92 -3.55 -2.55
N ILE A 80 2.12 -4.61 -2.64
CA ILE A 80 0.80 -4.67 -2.00
C ILE A 80 0.97 -5.09 -0.54
N ASN A 81 0.24 -4.44 0.35
CA ASN A 81 0.21 -4.79 1.75
C ASN A 81 -0.65 -6.05 1.98
N GLN A 82 0.00 -7.21 2.11
CA GLN A 82 -0.69 -8.49 2.28
C GLN A 82 -1.31 -8.64 3.65
N SER A 83 -0.77 -7.98 4.68
CA SER A 83 -1.40 -7.97 5.99
C SER A 83 -2.79 -7.32 5.92
N SER A 84 -2.95 -6.18 5.23
CA SER A 84 -4.27 -5.56 5.08
C SER A 84 -5.18 -6.36 4.13
N VAL A 85 -4.67 -6.91 3.02
CA VAL A 85 -5.46 -7.79 2.15
C VAL A 85 -5.98 -9.03 2.90
N ARG A 86 -5.17 -9.63 3.79
CA ARG A 86 -5.62 -10.75 4.63
C ARG A 86 -6.74 -10.33 5.58
N VAL A 87 -6.61 -9.17 6.23
CA VAL A 87 -7.66 -8.65 7.13
C VAL A 87 -8.94 -8.37 6.37
N LEU A 88 -8.84 -7.79 5.16
CA LEU A 88 -9.98 -7.60 4.26
C LEU A 88 -10.68 -8.93 4.01
N GLY A 89 -9.94 -9.98 3.63
CA GLY A 89 -10.53 -11.28 3.34
C GLY A 89 -11.29 -11.87 4.51
N ILE A 90 -10.69 -11.84 5.70
CA ILE A 90 -11.34 -12.31 6.93
C ILE A 90 -12.62 -11.51 7.21
N ARG A 91 -12.58 -10.18 7.10
CA ARG A 91 -13.75 -9.30 7.35
C ARG A 91 -14.84 -9.42 6.29
N LYS A 92 -14.49 -9.89 5.09
CA LYS A 92 -15.42 -10.25 4.00
C LYS A 92 -15.95 -11.69 4.10
N GLY A 93 -15.52 -12.46 5.09
CA GLY A 93 -15.95 -13.85 5.26
C GLY A 93 -15.27 -14.84 4.30
N MET A 94 -14.13 -14.48 3.71
CA MET A 94 -13.31 -15.41 2.94
C MET A 94 -12.42 -16.21 3.91
N THR A 95 -12.57 -17.54 3.92
CA THR A 95 -11.81 -18.49 4.77
C THR A 95 -11.03 -19.48 3.95
#